data_AF-A0A2E0W718-F1
#
_entry.id   AF-A0A2E0W718-F1
#
_cell.length_a   1.000
_cell.length_b   1.000
_cell.length_c   1.000
_cell.angle_alpha   90.00
_cell.angle_beta   90.00
_cell.angle_gamma   90.00
#
_symmetry.space_group_name_H-M   'P 1'
#
loop_
_entity.id
_entity.type
_entity.pdbx_description
1 polymer ?
#
loop_
_entity_poly.entity_id
_entity_poly.type
_entity_poly.pdbx_seq_one_letter_code
_entity_poly.pdbx_strand_id
1 'polypeptide(L)'
;MFIVLTSCDNVTENEIQKEQEKANLGKNIGPLALEYLVKYVYYWDLEKYTPVSNKKLGIWMSYNTNLFSTVRNYCGFSKVLVTSTTELQKAVTSGFSRGNITGLIPHEESTWQQQIDSYGIIGAYYIDEPIERDEYTPQSINQIISYIRSTEGLINTAPFKIGSYKTGVTFVTQYWQVIFANNNVFMMDDAYDGFWSGIMWWTDQRPHWTDFQNAYSVLNKSNWIHIEKDYSEYNGLLGHANNLGLSEIWLYVNEFSEVEDHLNAFSDQAWKTDWLLKVERKYRKEYRCYTKDCDLVANWQLYETVPLDEYRTVAYDQEQN
;
A
#
# COMPACT_ATOMS: atom_id res chain seq x y z
N MET A 1 -25.34 -0.42 -1.03
CA MET A 1 -26.71 -0.96 -1.01
C MET A 1 -26.78 -2.17 -0.07
N PHE A 2 -27.55 -2.08 1.03
CA PHE A 2 -27.71 -3.17 2.00
C PHE A 2 -28.84 -4.10 1.58
N ILE A 3 -28.54 -5.35 1.22
CA ILE A 3 -29.55 -6.39 1.08
C ILE A 3 -29.61 -7.13 2.43
N VAL A 4 -30.61 -6.81 3.24
CA VAL A 4 -30.88 -7.51 4.50
C VAL A 4 -31.71 -8.75 4.18
N LEU A 5 -31.07 -9.91 4.12
CA LEU A 5 -31.77 -11.19 4.15
C LEU A 5 -32.00 -11.56 5.62
N THR A 6 -33.27 -11.56 6.03
CA THR A 6 -33.70 -11.99 7.37
C THR A 6 -34.13 -13.46 7.26
N SER A 7 -33.37 -14.39 7.84
CA SER A 7 -33.90 -15.70 8.21
C SER A 7 -34.12 -15.70 9.72
N CYS A 8 -35.28 -16.20 10.15
CA CYS A 8 -35.62 -16.44 11.54
C CYS A 8 -35.69 -17.96 11.71
N ASP A 9 -34.56 -18.57 12.03
CA ASP A 9 -34.48 -19.99 12.32
C ASP A 9 -34.51 -20.20 13.84
N ASN A 10 -35.43 -21.02 14.33
CA ASN A 10 -35.42 -21.50 15.71
C ASN A 10 -34.32 -22.55 15.86
N VAL A 11 -33.11 -22.13 16.24
CA VAL A 11 -32.00 -23.06 16.49
C VAL A 11 -31.91 -23.33 17.99
N THR A 12 -32.31 -24.54 18.42
CA THR A 12 -31.97 -25.06 19.74
C THR A 12 -30.57 -25.66 19.69
N GLU A 13 -29.58 -25.00 20.27
CA GLU A 13 -28.25 -25.56 20.50
C GLU A 13 -28.35 -26.84 21.38
N ASN A 14 -27.58 -27.87 21.00
CA ASN A 14 -27.35 -29.15 21.70
C ASN A 14 -28.32 -30.32 21.44
N GLU A 15 -28.25 -30.96 20.27
CA GLU A 15 -28.70 -32.35 20.12
C GLU A 15 -27.54 -33.37 20.19
N ILE A 16 -26.30 -33.03 19.80
CA ILE A 16 -25.21 -34.02 19.70
C ILE A 16 -24.47 -34.26 21.04
N GLN A 17 -24.40 -33.28 21.94
CA GLN A 17 -23.76 -33.45 23.27
C GLN A 17 -24.72 -33.98 24.36
N LYS A 18 -26.04 -33.86 24.18
CA LYS A 18 -27.03 -34.20 25.23
C LYS A 18 -27.20 -35.70 25.49
N GLU A 19 -26.91 -36.57 24.52
CA GLU A 19 -27.07 -38.01 24.72
C GLU A 19 -25.94 -38.63 25.55
N GLN A 20 -24.73 -38.08 25.52
CA GLN A 20 -23.61 -38.60 26.29
C GLN A 20 -23.63 -38.16 27.76
N GLU A 21 -24.18 -36.97 28.08
CA GLU A 21 -24.25 -36.47 29.46
C GLU A 21 -25.50 -36.96 30.23
N LYS A 22 -26.58 -37.33 29.53
CA LYS A 22 -27.80 -37.89 30.15
C LYS A 22 -27.58 -39.24 30.85
N ALA A 23 -26.52 -39.97 30.50
CA ALA A 23 -26.24 -41.28 31.09
C ALA A 23 -25.63 -41.21 32.51
N ASN A 24 -25.12 -40.05 32.96
CA ASN A 24 -24.25 -40.00 34.15
C ASN A 24 -24.71 -39.10 35.32
N LEU A 25 -25.85 -38.41 35.24
CA LEU A 25 -26.29 -37.53 36.32
C LEU A 25 -27.76 -37.77 36.71
N GLY A 26 -27.95 -38.72 37.61
CA GLY A 26 -29.17 -38.84 38.41
C GLY A 26 -29.32 -37.66 39.37
N LYS A 27 -29.79 -36.52 38.85
CA LYS A 27 -30.52 -35.44 39.55
C LYS A 27 -30.85 -34.35 38.53
N ASN A 28 -32.14 -34.16 38.27
CA ASN A 28 -32.72 -33.15 37.37
C ASN A 28 -32.47 -31.71 37.86
N ILE A 29 -31.27 -31.18 37.66
CA ILE A 29 -31.03 -29.75 37.53
C ILE A 29 -29.98 -29.57 36.43
N GLY A 30 -30.39 -29.75 35.18
CA GLY A 30 -29.66 -29.14 34.08
C GLY A 30 -29.85 -27.62 34.17
N PRO A 31 -28.85 -26.80 33.83
CA PRO A 31 -29.09 -25.36 33.67
C PRO A 31 -30.28 -25.20 32.73
N LEU A 32 -31.29 -24.42 33.14
CA LEU A 32 -32.38 -24.00 32.25
C LEU A 32 -31.71 -23.41 31.01
N ALA A 33 -31.78 -24.12 29.89
CA ALA A 33 -31.42 -23.54 28.62
C ALA A 33 -32.35 -22.35 28.46
N LEU A 34 -31.81 -21.13 28.55
CA LEU A 34 -32.57 -19.94 28.21
C LEU A 34 -33.02 -20.13 26.76
N GLU A 35 -34.32 -20.25 26.53
CA GLU A 35 -34.86 -20.20 25.17
C GLU A 35 -34.61 -18.78 24.66
N TYR A 36 -33.78 -18.67 23.62
CA TYR A 36 -33.48 -17.41 22.96
C TYR A 36 -33.82 -17.53 21.48
N LEU A 37 -34.26 -16.42 20.88
CA LEU A 37 -34.40 -16.31 19.44
C LEU A 37 -33.08 -15.84 18.84
N VAL A 38 -32.77 -16.31 17.62
CA VAL A 38 -31.56 -15.97 16.88
C VAL A 38 -31.92 -15.21 15.62
N LYS A 39 -31.16 -14.14 15.33
CA LYS A 39 -31.25 -13.36 14.09
C LYS A 39 -29.86 -13.19 13.51
N TYR A 40 -29.74 -13.46 12.22
CA TYR A 40 -28.51 -13.26 11.47
C TYR A 40 -28.60 -12.02 10.58
N VAL A 41 -27.52 -11.22 10.58
CA VAL A 41 -27.33 -10.11 9.64
C VAL A 41 -26.01 -10.32 8.90
N TYR A 42 -26.08 -10.33 7.58
CA TYR A 42 -24.92 -10.49 6.71
C TYR A 42 -24.48 -9.15 6.13
N TYR A 43 -23.18 -8.90 6.09
CA TYR A 43 -22.61 -7.72 5.47
C TYR A 43 -21.22 -8.04 4.91
N TRP A 44 -20.72 -7.17 4.04
CA TRP A 44 -19.38 -7.24 3.49
C TRP A 44 -18.54 -6.14 4.14
N ASP A 45 -17.32 -6.47 4.52
CA ASP A 45 -16.38 -5.51 5.10
C ASP A 45 -15.01 -5.63 4.43
N LEU A 46 -14.22 -4.56 4.50
CA LEU A 46 -12.91 -4.48 3.89
C LEU A 46 -11.93 -5.44 4.60
N GLU A 47 -11.44 -6.43 3.86
CA GLU A 47 -10.38 -7.33 4.34
C GLU A 47 -9.00 -6.74 4.02
N LYS A 48 -8.80 -6.24 2.79
CA LYS A 48 -7.54 -5.64 2.31
C LYS A 48 -7.69 -4.99 0.94
N TYR A 49 -6.67 -4.25 0.54
CA TYR A 49 -6.46 -3.81 -0.84
C TYR A 49 -5.45 -4.68 -1.59
N THR A 50 -5.64 -4.78 -2.91
CA THR A 50 -4.66 -5.43 -3.81
C THR A 50 -4.46 -4.58 -5.06
N PRO A 51 -3.22 -4.45 -5.59
CA PRO A 51 -2.99 -3.69 -6.82
C PRO A 51 -3.77 -4.21 -8.03
N VAL A 52 -4.20 -3.30 -8.89
CA VAL A 52 -4.63 -3.64 -10.26
C VAL A 52 -3.43 -4.18 -11.06
N SER A 53 -3.64 -5.13 -11.97
CA SER A 53 -2.57 -5.96 -12.58
C SER A 53 -1.39 -5.19 -13.21
N ASN A 54 -1.61 -3.96 -13.68
CA ASN A 54 -0.61 -3.11 -14.33
C ASN A 54 -0.20 -1.89 -13.49
N LYS A 55 -0.64 -1.83 -12.24
CA LYS A 55 -0.37 -0.74 -11.30
C LYS A 55 0.44 -1.25 -10.12
N LYS A 56 1.36 -0.42 -9.62
CA LYS A 56 2.17 -0.72 -8.45
C LYS A 56 2.18 0.47 -7.50
N LEU A 57 2.06 0.19 -6.21
CA LEU A 57 2.24 1.19 -5.17
C LEU A 57 3.50 0.83 -4.37
N GLY A 58 4.42 1.78 -4.31
CA GLY A 58 5.61 1.73 -3.47
C GLY A 58 5.47 2.67 -2.27
N ILE A 59 6.24 2.42 -1.23
CA ILE A 59 6.26 3.25 -0.03
C ILE A 59 7.67 3.38 0.52
N TRP A 60 8.02 4.57 0.99
CA TRP A 60 9.22 4.85 1.76
C TRP A 60 8.80 5.33 3.15
N MET A 61 9.11 4.56 4.21
CA MET A 61 8.65 4.84 5.57
C MET A 61 9.70 4.54 6.65
N SER A 62 10.90 5.13 6.53
CA SER A 62 12.05 4.79 7.40
C SER A 62 11.79 4.92 8.90
N TYR A 63 10.89 5.82 9.32
CA TYR A 63 10.56 6.01 10.75
C TYR A 63 9.47 5.04 11.27
N ASN A 64 8.72 4.39 10.38
CA ASN A 64 7.51 3.63 10.71
C ASN A 64 7.59 2.16 10.23
N THR A 65 8.79 1.58 10.27
CA THR A 65 9.06 0.22 9.74
C THR A 65 8.27 -0.90 10.42
N ASN A 66 7.72 -0.66 11.61
CA ASN A 66 6.78 -1.56 12.28
C ASN A 66 5.46 -1.76 11.50
N LEU A 67 5.09 -0.81 10.64
CA LEU A 67 3.88 -0.86 9.81
C LEU A 67 4.07 -1.62 8.49
N PHE A 68 5.27 -2.14 8.19
CA PHE A 68 5.53 -2.88 6.94
C PHE A 68 4.53 -4.02 6.69
N SER A 69 4.13 -4.76 7.72
CA SER A 69 3.12 -5.81 7.58
C SER A 69 1.74 -5.24 7.21
N THR A 70 1.32 -4.16 7.87
CA THR A 70 0.05 -3.48 7.60
C THR A 70 0.01 -2.94 6.17
N VAL A 71 1.04 -2.21 5.74
CA VAL A 71 1.04 -1.62 4.39
C VAL A 71 1.05 -2.69 3.29
N ARG A 72 1.72 -3.83 3.53
CA ARG A 72 1.79 -4.94 2.59
C ARG A 72 0.50 -5.75 2.50
N ASN A 73 -0.06 -6.10 3.66
CA ASN A 73 -1.13 -7.08 3.78
C ASN A 73 -2.52 -6.46 3.77
N TYR A 74 -2.62 -5.19 4.20
CA TYR A 74 -3.88 -4.45 4.28
C TYR A 74 -3.94 -3.30 3.26
N CYS A 75 -2.96 -2.40 3.23
CA CYS A 75 -3.04 -1.16 2.42
C CYS A 75 -2.76 -1.35 0.92
N GLY A 76 -2.31 -2.53 0.49
CA GLY A 76 -2.11 -2.88 -0.92
C GLY A 76 -0.79 -2.42 -1.54
N PHE A 77 0.18 -1.96 -0.75
CA PHE A 77 1.51 -1.62 -1.24
C PHE A 77 2.26 -2.89 -1.65
N SER A 78 2.69 -2.94 -2.91
CA SER A 78 3.40 -4.09 -3.46
C SER A 78 4.91 -3.92 -3.47
N LYS A 79 5.40 -2.69 -3.25
CA LYS A 79 6.82 -2.36 -3.17
C LYS A 79 7.15 -1.56 -1.90
N VAL A 80 8.42 -1.59 -1.50
CA VAL A 80 8.94 -0.82 -0.36
C VAL A 80 10.36 -0.35 -0.64
N LEU A 81 10.69 0.86 -0.19
CA LEU A 81 12.04 1.41 -0.20
C LEU A 81 12.66 1.22 1.18
N VAL A 82 13.91 0.76 1.20
CA VAL A 82 14.68 0.52 2.43
C VAL A 82 16.01 1.27 2.38
N THR A 83 16.44 1.78 3.53
CA THR A 83 17.67 2.57 3.67
C THR A 83 18.80 1.81 4.37
N SER A 84 18.51 0.65 4.96
CA SER A 84 19.50 -0.17 5.69
C SER A 84 19.20 -1.66 5.60
N THR A 85 20.20 -2.49 5.91
CA THR A 85 20.02 -3.95 6.01
C THR A 85 19.00 -4.33 7.09
N THR A 86 18.89 -3.54 8.16
CA THR A 86 17.87 -3.75 9.19
C THR A 86 16.46 -3.54 8.64
N GLU A 87 16.24 -2.46 7.86
CA GLU A 87 14.96 -2.24 7.19
C GLU A 87 14.66 -3.32 6.15
N LEU A 88 15.67 -3.73 5.36
CA LEU A 88 15.55 -4.83 4.41
C LEU A 88 15.05 -6.12 5.08
N GLN A 89 15.66 -6.51 6.21
CA GLN A 89 15.24 -7.72 6.94
C GLN A 89 13.81 -7.60 7.46
N LYS A 90 13.43 -6.43 8.00
CA LYS A 90 12.05 -6.17 8.46
C LYS A 90 11.05 -6.26 7.31
N ALA A 91 11.37 -5.71 6.14
CA ALA A 91 10.52 -5.77 4.96
C ALA A 91 10.30 -7.21 4.50
N VAL A 92 11.38 -8.02 4.44
CA VAL A 92 11.30 -9.45 4.09
C VAL A 92 10.45 -10.23 5.09
N THR A 93 10.67 -10.05 6.39
CA THR A 93 9.87 -10.71 7.44
C THR A 93 8.40 -10.27 7.41
N SER A 94 8.11 -9.06 6.92
CA SER A 94 6.74 -8.55 6.75
C SER A 94 6.05 -9.02 5.46
N GLY A 95 6.73 -9.83 4.63
CA GLY A 95 6.14 -10.45 3.43
C GLY A 95 6.43 -9.72 2.12
N PHE A 96 7.32 -8.71 2.09
CA PHE A 96 7.85 -8.20 0.83
C PHE A 96 8.87 -9.19 0.25
N SER A 97 8.65 -9.62 -0.99
CA SER A 97 9.67 -10.37 -1.72
C SER A 97 10.84 -9.44 -2.07
N ARG A 98 12.06 -9.97 -2.10
CA ARG A 98 13.25 -9.16 -2.43
C ARG A 98 13.14 -8.43 -3.77
N GLY A 99 12.49 -9.05 -4.76
CA GLY A 99 12.21 -8.44 -6.07
C GLY A 99 11.23 -7.25 -6.04
N ASN A 100 10.58 -6.99 -4.91
CA ASN A 100 9.71 -5.84 -4.69
C ASN A 100 10.34 -4.77 -3.77
N ILE A 101 11.59 -4.97 -3.36
CA ILE A 101 12.31 -4.05 -2.48
C ILE A 101 13.22 -3.15 -3.34
N THR A 102 13.19 -1.85 -3.07
CA THR A 102 14.09 -0.85 -3.65
C THR A 102 15.09 -0.39 -2.59
N GLY A 103 16.39 -0.48 -2.86
CA GLY A 103 17.43 -0.02 -1.92
C GLY A 103 17.80 1.43 -2.20
N LEU A 104 17.86 2.27 -1.17
CA LEU A 104 18.35 3.65 -1.29
C LEU A 104 19.87 3.66 -1.41
N ILE A 105 20.39 4.35 -2.43
CA ILE A 105 21.80 4.64 -2.58
C ILE A 105 22.11 5.93 -1.79
N PRO A 106 23.12 5.92 -0.90
CA PRO A 106 23.43 7.08 -0.10
C PRO A 106 24.04 8.20 -0.95
N HIS A 107 23.95 9.41 -0.42
CA HIS A 107 24.53 10.61 -0.99
C HIS A 107 26.05 10.68 -0.93
N GLU A 108 26.66 9.84 -0.10
CA GLU A 108 28.10 9.81 0.10
C GLU A 108 28.80 8.88 -0.89
N GLU A 109 29.59 9.45 -1.82
CA GLU A 109 30.32 8.70 -2.86
C GLU A 109 31.24 7.60 -2.28
N SER A 110 31.66 7.70 -1.03
CA SER A 110 32.58 6.75 -0.40
C SER A 110 31.91 5.46 0.10
N THR A 111 30.57 5.46 0.30
CA THR A 111 29.87 4.37 1.00
C THR A 111 28.87 3.60 0.15
N TRP A 112 28.53 4.07 -1.06
CA TRP A 112 27.50 3.45 -1.88
C TRP A 112 27.78 1.98 -2.23
N GLN A 113 29.04 1.60 -2.47
CA GLN A 113 29.41 0.20 -2.78
C GLN A 113 29.07 -0.72 -1.61
N GLN A 114 29.50 -0.35 -0.41
CA GLN A 114 29.21 -1.10 0.80
C GLN A 114 27.70 -1.20 1.05
N GLN A 115 26.96 -0.12 0.78
CA GLN A 115 25.50 -0.14 0.93
C GLN A 115 24.84 -1.12 -0.03
N ILE A 116 25.24 -1.13 -1.31
CA ILE A 116 24.73 -2.06 -2.34
C ILE A 116 25.07 -3.51 -1.96
N ASP A 117 26.31 -3.78 -1.59
CA ASP A 117 26.75 -5.11 -1.15
C ASP A 117 25.95 -5.59 0.07
N SER A 118 25.66 -4.68 1.00
CA SER A 118 24.88 -5.00 2.22
C SER A 118 23.42 -5.33 1.93
N TYR A 119 22.85 -4.80 0.84
CA TYR A 119 21.53 -5.18 0.40
C TYR A 119 21.58 -6.53 -0.30
N GLY A 120 22.58 -6.80 -1.12
CA GLY A 120 22.63 -7.94 -2.04
C GLY A 120 21.54 -7.84 -3.11
N ILE A 121 21.18 -8.96 -3.76
CA ILE A 121 20.25 -8.96 -4.91
C ILE A 121 18.84 -8.54 -4.46
N ILE A 122 18.36 -7.40 -4.95
CA ILE A 122 17.03 -6.83 -4.66
C ILE A 122 16.32 -6.39 -5.96
N GLY A 123 15.10 -5.87 -5.83
CA GLY A 123 14.23 -5.56 -6.95
C GLY A 123 14.60 -4.31 -7.74
N ALA A 124 15.22 -3.32 -7.10
CA ALA A 124 15.64 -2.07 -7.71
C ALA A 124 16.60 -1.30 -6.79
N TYR A 125 17.25 -0.28 -7.33
CA TYR A 125 17.98 0.73 -6.56
C TYR A 125 17.44 2.12 -6.89
N TYR A 126 17.48 3.02 -5.91
CA TYR A 126 17.02 4.41 -6.05
C TYR A 126 18.08 5.36 -5.50
N ILE A 127 18.33 6.47 -6.19
CA ILE A 127 19.16 7.57 -5.69
C ILE A 127 18.38 8.88 -5.80
N ASP A 128 18.46 9.70 -4.76
CA ASP A 128 17.58 10.86 -4.57
C ASP A 128 18.22 12.18 -5.01
N GLU A 129 17.85 12.74 -6.16
CA GLU A 129 18.35 14.06 -6.58
C GLU A 129 19.91 14.17 -6.67
N PRO A 130 20.62 13.15 -7.19
CA PRO A 130 22.08 13.06 -7.09
C PRO A 130 22.84 14.23 -7.73
N ILE A 131 22.27 14.83 -8.77
CA ILE A 131 22.90 15.92 -9.53
C ILE A 131 22.53 17.28 -8.93
N GLU A 132 21.30 17.46 -8.48
CA GLU A 132 20.82 18.70 -7.85
C GLU A 132 21.54 19.01 -6.54
N ARG A 133 22.03 17.98 -5.86
CA ARG A 133 22.78 18.09 -4.60
C ARG A 133 24.27 18.35 -4.82
N ASP A 134 24.73 18.38 -6.07
CA ASP A 134 26.16 18.47 -6.44
C ASP A 134 27.01 17.35 -5.82
N GLU A 135 26.40 16.21 -5.48
CA GLU A 135 27.06 15.08 -4.82
C GLU A 135 27.59 14.05 -5.82
N TYR A 136 26.92 13.92 -6.98
CA TYR A 136 27.31 12.98 -8.02
C TYR A 136 27.35 13.63 -9.39
N THR A 137 28.36 13.24 -10.16
CA THR A 137 28.42 13.51 -11.60
C THR A 137 27.69 12.42 -12.38
N PRO A 138 27.29 12.67 -13.65
CA PRO A 138 26.79 11.62 -14.53
C PRO A 138 27.74 10.41 -14.62
N GLN A 139 29.05 10.65 -14.61
CA GLN A 139 30.08 9.61 -14.61
C GLN A 139 30.04 8.77 -13.33
N SER A 140 29.89 9.40 -12.16
CA SER A 140 29.77 8.70 -10.88
C SER A 140 28.52 7.81 -10.86
N ILE A 141 27.37 8.33 -11.32
CA ILE A 141 26.11 7.55 -11.40
C ILE A 141 26.28 6.35 -12.36
N ASN A 142 26.93 6.54 -13.50
CA ASN A 142 27.23 5.46 -14.44
C ASN A 142 28.09 4.35 -13.79
N GLN A 143 29.06 4.71 -12.95
CA GLN A 143 29.88 3.73 -12.22
C GLN A 143 29.04 2.90 -11.24
N ILE A 144 28.09 3.53 -10.53
CA ILE A 144 27.16 2.83 -9.64
C ILE A 144 26.32 1.82 -10.41
N ILE A 145 25.73 2.24 -11.53
CA ILE A 145 24.90 1.36 -12.37
C ILE A 145 25.74 0.20 -12.93
N SER A 146 26.96 0.47 -13.41
CA SER A 146 27.88 -0.58 -13.87
C SER A 146 28.23 -1.57 -12.77
N TYR A 147 28.45 -1.08 -11.54
CA TYR A 147 28.76 -1.92 -10.39
C TYR A 147 27.60 -2.85 -10.04
N ILE A 148 26.37 -2.32 -9.91
CA ILE A 148 25.15 -3.11 -9.64
C ILE A 148 25.01 -4.24 -10.66
N ARG A 149 25.20 -3.95 -11.95
CA ARG A 149 25.13 -4.97 -13.01
C ARG A 149 26.21 -6.04 -12.91
N SER A 150 27.38 -5.69 -12.38
CA SER A 150 28.50 -6.62 -12.22
C SER A 150 28.35 -7.54 -11.01
N THR A 151 27.80 -7.03 -9.90
CA THR A 151 27.67 -7.77 -8.64
C THR A 151 26.49 -8.72 -8.62
N GLU A 152 25.38 -8.38 -9.31
CA GLU A 152 24.18 -9.23 -9.28
C GLU A 152 24.27 -10.47 -10.19
N GLY A 153 25.35 -10.65 -10.96
CA GLY A 153 25.52 -11.80 -11.89
C GLY A 153 24.44 -11.90 -12.98
N LEU A 154 23.53 -10.93 -13.02
CA LEU A 154 22.39 -10.80 -13.89
C LEU A 154 22.52 -9.42 -14.52
N ILE A 155 23.17 -9.36 -15.69
CA ILE A 155 23.59 -8.13 -16.37
C ILE A 155 22.42 -7.13 -16.62
N ASN A 156 21.14 -7.45 -16.35
CA ASN A 156 20.01 -6.61 -16.76
C ASN A 156 18.72 -6.63 -15.91
N THR A 157 18.67 -7.14 -14.67
CA THR A 157 17.34 -7.36 -14.02
C THR A 157 16.85 -6.23 -13.11
N ALA A 158 17.70 -5.66 -12.25
CA ALA A 158 17.27 -4.62 -11.33
C ALA A 158 17.24 -3.24 -12.03
N PRO A 159 16.08 -2.57 -12.15
CA PRO A 159 16.04 -1.19 -12.62
C PRO A 159 16.74 -0.24 -11.65
N PHE A 160 17.39 0.77 -12.23
CA PHE A 160 17.96 1.88 -11.49
C PHE A 160 17.02 3.09 -11.61
N LYS A 161 16.65 3.67 -10.48
CA LYS A 161 15.70 4.78 -10.41
C LYS A 161 16.41 6.02 -9.89
N ILE A 162 16.06 7.17 -10.44
CA ILE A 162 16.67 8.45 -10.09
C ILE A 162 15.55 9.43 -9.77
N GLY A 163 15.55 9.96 -8.54
CA GLY A 163 14.70 11.07 -8.14
C GLY A 163 15.23 12.39 -8.70
N SER A 164 14.34 13.29 -9.11
CA SER A 164 14.68 14.65 -9.49
C SER A 164 13.46 15.55 -9.35
N TYR A 165 13.69 16.81 -9.00
CA TYR A 165 12.68 17.88 -8.97
C TYR A 165 13.01 19.00 -9.96
N LYS A 166 13.97 18.78 -10.88
CA LYS A 166 14.43 19.77 -11.87
C LYS A 166 14.15 19.31 -13.29
N THR A 167 13.38 20.12 -14.02
CA THR A 167 13.12 19.95 -15.46
C THR A 167 13.90 20.96 -16.33
N GLY A 168 14.80 21.74 -15.73
CA GLY A 168 15.64 22.70 -16.44
C GLY A 168 16.67 22.02 -17.36
N VAL A 169 17.00 22.67 -18.48
CA VAL A 169 17.88 22.13 -19.54
C VAL A 169 19.19 21.55 -19.02
N THR A 170 19.85 22.21 -18.05
CA THR A 170 21.12 21.75 -17.48
C THR A 170 21.00 20.36 -16.84
N PHE A 171 20.05 20.21 -15.89
CA PHE A 171 19.84 18.96 -15.16
C PHE A 171 19.34 17.85 -16.09
N VAL A 172 18.36 18.17 -16.93
CA VAL A 172 17.82 17.24 -17.93
C VAL A 172 18.94 16.71 -18.84
N THR A 173 19.85 17.58 -19.30
CA THR A 173 21.00 17.16 -20.14
C THR A 173 21.91 16.18 -19.41
N GLN A 174 22.20 16.44 -18.14
CA GLN A 174 23.06 15.58 -17.33
C GLN A 174 22.42 14.22 -17.06
N TYR A 175 21.11 14.18 -16.76
CA TYR A 175 20.37 12.92 -16.61
C TYR A 175 20.28 12.13 -17.91
N TRP A 176 20.10 12.80 -19.05
CA TRP A 176 20.15 12.14 -20.36
C TRP A 176 21.51 11.51 -20.66
N GLN A 177 22.63 12.05 -20.17
CA GLN A 177 23.93 11.40 -20.30
C GLN A 177 23.99 10.05 -19.57
N VAL A 178 23.37 9.95 -18.39
CA VAL A 178 23.25 8.69 -17.63
C VAL A 178 22.33 7.71 -18.36
N ILE A 179 21.16 8.20 -18.79
CA ILE A 179 20.15 7.40 -19.49
C ILE A 179 20.69 6.83 -20.80
N PHE A 180 21.37 7.64 -21.64
CA PHE A 180 21.89 7.14 -22.92
C PHE A 180 23.06 6.17 -22.76
N ALA A 181 23.76 6.21 -21.63
CA ALA A 181 24.82 5.24 -21.31
C ALA A 181 24.27 3.92 -20.74
N ASN A 182 22.98 3.86 -20.37
CA ASN A 182 22.43 2.75 -19.59
C ASN A 182 21.05 2.32 -20.02
N ASN A 183 20.86 1.01 -20.15
CA ASN A 183 19.53 0.43 -20.27
C ASN A 183 18.87 0.29 -18.88
N ASN A 184 17.54 0.32 -18.82
CA ASN A 184 16.75 0.07 -17.59
C ASN A 184 16.95 1.13 -16.47
N VAL A 185 17.11 2.39 -16.87
CA VAL A 185 17.10 3.56 -15.97
C VAL A 185 15.74 4.25 -16.07
N PHE A 186 15.17 4.63 -14.92
CA PHE A 186 13.90 5.35 -14.84
C PHE A 186 14.05 6.62 -14.01
N MET A 187 13.33 7.66 -14.41
CA MET A 187 13.28 8.93 -13.72
C MET A 187 12.00 9.02 -12.90
N MET A 188 12.11 9.55 -11.68
CA MET A 188 10.99 9.77 -10.77
C MET A 188 10.94 11.23 -10.39
N ASP A 189 9.75 11.83 -10.52
CA ASP A 189 9.55 13.19 -10.03
C ASP A 189 9.41 13.17 -8.51
N ASP A 190 10.24 13.96 -7.85
CA ASP A 190 10.31 14.10 -6.38
C ASP A 190 9.94 15.52 -5.91
N ALA A 191 9.30 16.31 -6.77
CA ALA A 191 8.85 17.65 -6.41
C ALA A 191 7.58 17.62 -5.54
N TYR A 192 7.74 17.76 -4.22
CA TYR A 192 6.62 18.02 -3.29
C TYR A 192 6.46 19.52 -3.04
N ASP A 193 5.27 20.09 -3.31
CA ASP A 193 4.92 21.49 -3.03
C ASP A 193 5.98 22.54 -3.45
N GLY A 194 5.73 23.21 -4.58
CA GLY A 194 6.03 24.63 -4.81
C GLY A 194 7.41 25.21 -4.51
N PHE A 195 8.46 24.44 -4.26
CA PHE A 195 9.80 24.97 -3.97
C PHE A 195 10.62 25.20 -5.24
N TRP A 196 10.01 25.83 -6.24
CA TRP A 196 10.70 26.26 -7.46
C TRP A 196 10.59 27.78 -7.56
N SER A 197 11.58 28.48 -6.99
CA SER A 197 11.90 29.93 -7.13
C SER A 197 11.84 30.83 -5.87
N GLY A 198 11.66 30.28 -4.66
CA GLY A 198 11.59 31.13 -3.45
C GLY A 198 10.27 31.90 -3.32
N ILE A 199 9.26 31.51 -4.09
CA ILE A 199 7.88 31.98 -4.01
C ILE A 199 7.00 30.73 -3.81
N MET A 200 6.68 30.43 -2.54
CA MET A 200 5.71 29.39 -2.15
C MET A 200 4.32 29.75 -2.67
N TRP A 201 3.79 29.10 -3.72
CA TRP A 201 2.34 29.12 -4.02
C TRP A 201 1.80 27.93 -4.85
N TRP A 202 2.50 26.79 -4.95
CA TRP A 202 1.99 25.66 -5.73
C TRP A 202 1.68 24.45 -4.84
N THR A 203 0.44 24.39 -4.37
CA THR A 203 -0.14 23.26 -3.61
C THR A 203 -0.45 22.03 -4.49
N ASP A 204 -0.01 22.02 -5.75
CA ASP A 204 -0.40 21.02 -6.74
C ASP A 204 0.80 20.57 -7.59
N GLN A 205 1.16 19.28 -7.46
CA GLN A 205 2.27 18.68 -8.20
C GLN A 205 1.92 18.34 -9.66
N ARG A 206 0.63 18.28 -10.03
CA ARG A 206 0.17 17.78 -11.34
C ARG A 206 0.83 18.51 -12.53
N PRO A 207 0.97 19.85 -12.55
CA PRO A 207 1.67 20.54 -13.63
C PRO A 207 3.13 20.13 -13.74
N HIS A 208 3.83 19.98 -12.61
CA HIS A 208 5.23 19.56 -12.59
C HIS A 208 5.39 18.12 -13.09
N TRP A 209 4.50 17.22 -12.69
CA TRP A 209 4.47 15.84 -13.19
C TRP A 209 4.29 15.81 -14.72
N THR A 210 3.46 16.71 -15.27
CA THR A 210 3.31 16.84 -16.73
C THR A 210 4.60 17.32 -17.39
N ASP A 211 5.26 18.34 -16.85
CA ASP A 211 6.54 18.83 -17.37
C ASP A 211 7.63 17.76 -17.29
N PHE A 212 7.66 16.99 -16.20
CA PHE A 212 8.59 15.90 -15.98
C PHE A 212 8.35 14.74 -16.96
N GLN A 213 7.08 14.36 -17.17
CA GLN A 213 6.67 13.40 -18.19
C GLN A 213 7.07 13.87 -19.60
N ASN A 214 7.00 15.17 -19.89
CA ASN A 214 7.45 15.72 -21.18
C ASN A 214 8.98 15.67 -21.32
N ALA A 215 9.73 15.90 -20.24
CA ALA A 215 11.18 15.89 -20.26
C ALA A 215 11.79 14.48 -20.39
N TYR A 216 11.16 13.47 -19.80
CA TYR A 216 11.71 12.11 -19.71
C TYR A 216 10.85 11.02 -20.39
N SER A 217 9.63 11.35 -20.82
CA SER A 217 8.72 10.49 -21.58
C SER A 217 8.55 9.10 -20.95
N VAL A 218 8.70 8.03 -21.73
CA VAL A 218 8.55 6.63 -21.29
C VAL A 218 9.50 6.19 -20.16
N LEU A 219 10.50 7.01 -19.82
CA LEU A 219 11.41 6.76 -18.71
C LEU A 219 10.86 7.28 -17.38
N ASN A 220 9.89 8.19 -17.40
CA ASN A 220 9.10 8.53 -16.23
C ASN A 220 7.95 7.54 -16.09
N LYS A 221 8.12 6.56 -15.20
CA LYS A 221 7.13 5.50 -14.95
C LYS A 221 6.44 5.62 -13.60
N SER A 222 7.00 6.46 -12.73
CA SER A 222 6.51 6.68 -11.38
C SER A 222 6.93 8.01 -10.82
N ASN A 223 6.07 8.59 -10.01
CA ASN A 223 6.32 9.81 -9.24
C ASN A 223 6.04 9.58 -7.76
N TRP A 224 6.51 10.51 -6.95
CA TRP A 224 6.28 10.50 -5.51
C TRP A 224 5.06 11.33 -5.10
N ILE A 225 4.40 10.90 -4.03
CA ILE A 225 3.37 11.62 -3.30
C ILE A 225 3.82 11.68 -1.84
N HIS A 226 3.72 12.84 -1.21
CA HIS A 226 3.98 13.00 0.22
C HIS A 226 2.72 12.70 1.01
N ILE A 227 2.83 11.84 2.03
CA ILE A 227 1.67 11.41 2.81
C ILE A 227 0.93 12.56 3.51
N GLU A 228 1.66 13.49 4.12
CA GLU A 228 1.04 14.61 4.84
C GLU A 228 0.67 15.78 3.90
N LYS A 229 1.63 16.27 3.12
CA LYS A 229 1.46 17.48 2.30
C LYS A 229 0.40 17.34 1.20
N ASP A 230 0.23 16.14 0.65
CA ASP A 230 -0.70 15.89 -0.45
C ASP A 230 -2.00 15.21 -0.01
N TYR A 231 -2.27 15.13 1.29
CA TYR A 231 -3.40 14.37 1.84
C TYR A 231 -4.74 14.73 1.19
N SER A 232 -5.00 16.02 0.94
CA SER A 232 -6.22 16.49 0.28
C SER A 232 -6.24 16.26 -1.24
N GLU A 233 -5.07 16.02 -1.85
CA GLU A 233 -4.89 15.95 -3.31
C GLU A 233 -4.75 14.52 -3.84
N TYR A 234 -4.70 13.49 -2.98
CA TYR A 234 -4.51 12.08 -3.38
C TYR A 234 -5.36 11.66 -4.58
N ASN A 235 -6.67 11.96 -4.56
CA ASN A 235 -7.57 11.62 -5.66
C ASN A 235 -7.13 12.26 -6.99
N GLY A 236 -6.82 13.56 -6.94
CA GLY A 236 -6.38 14.33 -8.10
C GLY A 236 -5.03 13.88 -8.64
N LEU A 237 -4.07 13.58 -7.75
CA LEU A 237 -2.75 13.09 -8.12
C LEU A 237 -2.81 11.69 -8.72
N LEU A 238 -3.52 10.76 -8.09
CA LEU A 238 -3.68 9.38 -8.59
C LEU A 238 -4.46 9.34 -9.92
N GLY A 239 -5.48 10.18 -10.06
CA GLY A 239 -6.19 10.37 -11.34
C GLY A 239 -5.29 10.95 -12.43
N HIS A 240 -4.46 11.95 -12.10
CA HIS A 240 -3.50 12.52 -13.05
C HIS A 240 -2.41 11.53 -13.45
N ALA A 241 -1.92 10.72 -12.51
CA ALA A 241 -0.97 9.64 -12.79
C ALA A 241 -1.53 8.64 -13.83
N ASN A 242 -2.84 8.36 -13.81
CA ASN A 242 -3.47 7.56 -14.85
C ASN A 242 -3.44 8.26 -16.22
N ASN A 243 -3.75 9.56 -16.27
CA ASN A 243 -3.72 10.35 -17.51
C ASN A 243 -2.32 10.41 -18.13
N LEU A 244 -1.28 10.47 -17.30
CA LEU A 244 0.12 10.43 -17.76
C LEU A 244 0.60 9.02 -18.14
N GLY A 245 -0.21 7.98 -17.89
CA GLY A 245 0.16 6.60 -18.18
C GLY A 245 1.18 6.01 -17.21
N LEU A 246 1.34 6.59 -16.02
CA LEU A 246 2.24 6.06 -15.00
C LEU A 246 1.74 4.67 -14.54
N SER A 247 2.69 3.78 -14.29
CA SER A 247 2.40 2.38 -13.88
C SER A 247 2.74 2.13 -12.42
N GLU A 248 3.40 3.09 -11.78
CA GLU A 248 3.87 2.97 -10.41
C GLU A 248 3.77 4.34 -9.72
N ILE A 249 3.36 4.37 -8.45
CA ILE A 249 3.33 5.57 -7.61
C ILE A 249 3.99 5.23 -6.29
N TRP A 250 4.75 6.17 -5.74
CA TRP A 250 5.41 6.02 -4.47
C TRP A 250 4.85 6.98 -3.43
N LEU A 251 4.61 6.50 -2.22
CA LEU A 251 4.22 7.31 -1.08
C LEU A 251 5.44 7.53 -0.17
N TYR A 252 5.84 8.78 0.03
CA TYR A 252 6.85 9.16 1.00
C TYR A 252 6.20 9.44 2.36
N VAL A 253 6.72 8.79 3.41
CA VAL A 253 6.19 8.85 4.77
C VAL A 253 7.26 9.35 5.73
N ASN A 254 7.10 10.61 6.16
CA ASN A 254 7.86 11.23 7.23
C ASN A 254 7.44 10.71 8.62
N GLU A 255 8.12 11.16 9.67
CA GLU A 255 7.75 10.88 11.06
C GLU A 255 6.60 11.80 11.50
N PHE A 256 5.41 11.24 11.72
CA PHE A 256 4.27 11.94 12.31
C PHE A 256 3.27 10.95 12.94
N SER A 257 2.31 11.45 13.71
CA SER A 257 1.45 10.61 14.58
C SER A 257 0.25 9.95 13.89
N GLU A 258 -0.17 10.42 12.72
CA GLU A 258 -1.43 10.02 12.06
C GLU A 258 -1.19 9.15 10.81
N VAL A 259 -0.05 8.45 10.76
CA VAL A 259 0.39 7.66 9.60
C VAL A 259 -0.67 6.64 9.16
N GLU A 260 -1.28 5.90 10.10
CA GLU A 260 -2.27 4.88 9.78
C GLU A 260 -3.53 5.45 9.12
N ASP A 261 -4.05 6.57 9.63
CA ASP A 261 -5.22 7.25 9.06
C ASP A 261 -4.93 7.75 7.64
N HIS A 262 -3.72 8.29 7.41
CA HIS A 262 -3.31 8.76 6.09
C HIS A 262 -3.06 7.62 5.11
N LEU A 263 -2.52 6.48 5.57
CA LEU A 263 -2.38 5.27 4.76
C LEU A 263 -3.75 4.72 4.32
N ASN A 264 -4.71 4.66 5.25
CA ASN A 264 -6.06 4.19 4.95
C ASN A 264 -6.77 5.12 3.95
N ALA A 265 -6.65 6.43 4.14
CA ALA A 265 -7.18 7.42 3.21
C ALA A 265 -6.53 7.29 1.82
N PHE A 266 -5.20 7.14 1.76
CA PHE A 266 -4.48 6.95 0.49
C PHE A 266 -4.96 5.69 -0.25
N SER A 267 -5.06 4.55 0.44
CA SER A 267 -5.54 3.31 -0.17
C SER A 267 -6.99 3.39 -0.65
N ASP A 268 -7.87 4.08 0.07
CA ASP A 268 -9.25 4.31 -0.38
C ASP A 268 -9.31 5.19 -1.64
N GLN A 269 -8.48 6.24 -1.72
CA GLN A 269 -8.38 7.08 -2.91
C GLN A 269 -7.73 6.33 -4.09
N ALA A 270 -6.75 5.46 -3.83
CA ALA A 270 -6.15 4.58 -4.83
C ALA A 270 -7.15 3.55 -5.36
N TRP A 271 -8.07 3.06 -4.53
CA TRP A 271 -9.19 2.25 -5.02
C TRP A 271 -10.14 3.06 -5.91
N LYS A 272 -10.54 4.27 -5.48
CA LYS A 272 -11.42 5.18 -6.24
C LYS A 272 -10.87 5.62 -7.59
N THR A 273 -9.58 5.40 -7.84
CA THR A 273 -8.85 5.82 -9.05
C THR A 273 -8.22 4.64 -9.79
N ASP A 274 -8.71 3.42 -9.57
CA ASP A 274 -8.28 2.20 -10.27
C ASP A 274 -6.78 1.85 -10.14
N TRP A 275 -6.14 2.27 -9.05
CA TRP A 275 -4.82 1.79 -8.65
C TRP A 275 -4.91 0.52 -7.80
N LEU A 276 -5.95 0.41 -6.99
CA LEU A 276 -6.22 -0.73 -6.11
C LEU A 276 -7.61 -1.33 -6.35
N LEU A 277 -7.75 -2.60 -6.02
CA LEU A 277 -9.02 -3.30 -5.84
C LEU A 277 -9.27 -3.49 -4.35
N LYS A 278 -10.54 -3.42 -3.92
CA LYS A 278 -10.93 -3.83 -2.56
C LYS A 278 -11.23 -5.32 -2.54
N VAL A 279 -10.61 -6.04 -1.62
CA VAL A 279 -11.01 -7.40 -1.28
C VAL A 279 -11.87 -7.28 -0.02
N GLU A 280 -13.10 -7.73 -0.12
CA GLU A 280 -14.05 -7.73 0.98
C GLU A 280 -14.34 -9.15 1.42
N ARG A 281 -14.50 -9.33 2.72
CA ARG A 281 -14.92 -10.59 3.34
C ARG A 281 -16.35 -10.46 3.82
N LYS A 282 -17.14 -11.52 3.68
CA LYS A 282 -18.49 -11.56 4.22
C LYS A 282 -18.45 -11.90 5.70
N TYR A 283 -19.26 -11.21 6.49
CA TYR A 283 -19.42 -11.42 7.93
C TYR A 283 -20.87 -11.72 8.26
N ARG A 284 -21.07 -12.47 9.34
CA ARG A 284 -22.36 -12.75 9.95
C ARG A 284 -22.37 -12.18 11.37
N LYS A 285 -23.25 -11.22 11.65
CA LYS A 285 -23.60 -10.84 13.03
C LYS A 285 -24.73 -11.74 13.51
N GLU A 286 -24.48 -12.42 14.62
CA GLU A 286 -25.50 -13.15 15.36
C GLU A 286 -26.05 -12.24 16.47
N TYR A 287 -27.37 -12.06 16.45
CA TYR A 287 -28.08 -11.39 17.53
C TYR A 287 -28.93 -12.41 18.28
N ARG A 288 -28.94 -12.31 19.60
CA ARG A 288 -29.78 -13.13 20.48
C ARG A 288 -30.79 -12.26 21.21
N CYS A 289 -32.00 -12.78 21.37
CA CYS A 289 -33.06 -12.16 22.14
C CYS A 289 -33.52 -13.14 23.22
N TYR A 290 -33.42 -12.73 24.48
CA TYR A 290 -33.69 -13.55 25.66
C TYR A 290 -35.07 -13.27 26.29
N THR A 291 -35.87 -12.40 25.66
CA THR A 291 -37.21 -12.02 26.14
C THR A 291 -38.29 -12.65 25.27
N LYS A 292 -39.46 -12.91 25.86
CA LYS A 292 -40.61 -13.50 25.13
C LYS A 292 -41.15 -12.60 24.01
N ASP A 293 -40.95 -11.28 24.14
CA ASP A 293 -41.36 -10.26 23.19
C ASP A 293 -40.13 -9.70 22.45
N CYS A 294 -39.64 -10.43 21.47
CA CYS A 294 -38.59 -9.96 20.56
C CYS A 294 -39.22 -9.06 19.49
N ASP A 295 -39.49 -7.81 19.84
CA ASP A 295 -39.90 -6.81 18.86
C ASP A 295 -38.75 -6.56 17.85
N LEU A 296 -39.08 -6.12 16.64
CA LEU A 296 -38.12 -5.98 15.53
C LEU A 296 -37.00 -4.95 15.80
N VAL A 297 -37.17 -4.11 16.83
CA VAL A 297 -36.34 -2.92 17.10
C VAL A 297 -35.71 -2.91 18.49
N ALA A 298 -36.25 -3.65 19.47
CA ALA A 298 -35.77 -3.68 20.85
C ALA A 298 -35.50 -5.12 21.31
N ASN A 299 -34.56 -5.30 22.24
CA ASN A 299 -34.20 -6.57 22.90
C ASN A 299 -33.26 -7.53 22.13
N TRP A 300 -32.75 -7.14 20.97
CA TRP A 300 -31.68 -7.88 20.27
C TRP A 300 -30.30 -7.45 20.78
N GLN A 301 -29.55 -8.40 21.34
CA GLN A 301 -28.16 -8.18 21.75
C GLN A 301 -27.22 -8.81 20.73
N LEU A 302 -26.20 -8.06 20.29
CA LEU A 302 -25.14 -8.63 19.48
C LEU A 302 -24.41 -9.68 20.32
N TYR A 303 -24.48 -10.93 19.88
CA TYR A 303 -23.80 -12.05 20.54
C TYR A 303 -22.39 -12.21 20.00
N GLU A 304 -22.26 -12.33 18.67
CA GLU A 304 -20.95 -12.46 18.02
C GLU A 304 -20.96 -11.90 16.60
N THR A 305 -19.76 -11.68 16.06
CA THR A 305 -19.51 -11.44 14.64
C THR A 305 -18.59 -12.53 14.13
N VAL A 306 -19.08 -13.33 13.19
CA VAL A 306 -18.34 -14.47 12.62
C VAL A 306 -17.88 -14.12 11.21
N PRO A 307 -16.57 -14.19 10.93
CA PRO A 307 -16.08 -14.05 9.56
C PRO A 307 -16.41 -15.33 8.77
N LEU A 308 -16.91 -15.18 7.54
CA LEU A 308 -17.24 -16.31 6.65
C LEU A 308 -16.16 -16.50 5.59
N ASP A 309 -16.03 -17.72 5.04
CA ASP A 309 -15.07 -18.02 3.95
C ASP A 309 -15.61 -17.62 2.57
N GLU A 310 -16.31 -16.49 2.51
CA GLU A 310 -16.81 -15.88 1.29
C GLU A 310 -16.09 -14.53 1.09
N TYR A 311 -15.42 -14.39 -0.06
CA TYR A 311 -14.69 -13.19 -0.44
C TYR A 311 -15.19 -12.66 -1.77
N ARG A 312 -15.13 -11.35 -1.96
CA ARG A 312 -15.34 -10.71 -3.26
C ARG A 312 -14.29 -9.63 -3.51
N THR A 313 -13.97 -9.43 -4.79
CA THR A 313 -13.11 -8.34 -5.22
C THR A 313 -13.96 -7.28 -5.89
N VAL A 314 -13.84 -6.04 -5.44
CA VAL A 314 -14.65 -4.90 -5.85
C VAL A 314 -13.75 -3.86 -6.50
N ALA A 315 -13.96 -3.63 -7.80
CA ALA A 315 -13.42 -2.46 -8.51
C ALA A 315 -14.28 -1.23 -8.15
N TYR A 316 -13.73 -0.04 -8.32
CA TYR A 316 -14.53 1.16 -8.14
C TYR A 316 -15.54 1.29 -9.29
N ASP A 317 -16.81 1.44 -8.94
CA ASP A 317 -17.89 1.66 -9.90
C ASP A 317 -18.55 3.00 -9.55
N GLN A 318 -18.45 3.96 -10.47
CA GLN A 318 -19.02 5.30 -10.28
C GLN A 318 -20.55 5.28 -10.20
N GLU A 319 -21.22 4.22 -10.70
CA GLU A 319 -22.67 4.11 -10.69
C GLU A 319 -23.27 3.63 -9.36
N GLN A 320 -22.43 3.32 -8.36
CA GLN A 320 -22.87 2.78 -7.05
C GLN A 320 -22.85 3.79 -5.89
N ASN A 321 -22.50 5.06 -6.14
CA ASN A 321 -22.49 6.12 -5.12
C ASN A 321 -23.60 7.14 -5.29
#